data_AF-A0A852TLE4-F1
#
_entry.id   AF-A0A852TLE4-F1
#
_cell.length_a   1.000
_cell.length_b   1.000
_cell.length_c   1.000
_cell.angle_alpha   90.00
_cell.angle_beta   90.00
_cell.angle_gamma   90.00
#
_symmetry.space_group_name_H-M   'P 1'
#
loop_
_entity.id
_entity.type
_entity.pdbx_description
1 polymer ?
#
loop_
_entity_poly.entity_id
_entity_poly.type
_entity_poly.pdbx_seq_one_letter_code
_entity_poly.pdbx_strand_id
1 'polypeptide(L)'
;MLTLDEKRKILNSFEELREKEDKLGRFFYYYDKSPSRKKIFAREFVNSGNGYVFRKFLPEYKEVLYQDGSVCVKDFSSKELQDIVRKSINSLNNRR
;
A
#
# COMPACT_ATOMS: atom_id res chain seq x y z
N MET A 1 2.69 14.71 7.47
CA MET A 1 1.75 13.62 7.78
C MET A 1 0.48 13.87 6.98
N LEU A 2 0.03 12.92 6.15
CA LEU A 2 -1.15 13.08 5.29
C LEU A 2 -2.44 12.64 5.98
N THR A 3 -3.55 13.21 5.56
CA THR A 3 -4.89 12.74 5.96
C THR A 3 -5.25 11.42 5.29
N LEU A 4 -6.22 10.67 5.84
CA LEU A 4 -6.72 9.44 5.23
C LEU A 4 -7.20 9.69 3.79
N ASP A 5 -7.98 10.76 3.56
CA ASP A 5 -8.51 11.11 2.24
C ASP A 5 -7.40 11.30 1.20
N GLU A 6 -6.31 11.99 1.55
CA GLU A 6 -5.18 12.17 0.65
C GLU A 6 -4.49 10.84 0.30
N LYS A 7 -4.30 9.97 1.29
CA LYS A 7 -3.73 8.64 1.06
C LYS A 7 -4.63 7.80 0.16
N ARG A 8 -5.93 7.85 0.40
CA ARG A 8 -6.94 7.16 -0.43
C ARG A 8 -6.93 7.70 -1.85
N LYS A 9 -6.88 9.02 -2.06
CA LYS A 9 -6.75 9.63 -3.39
C LYS A 9 -5.51 9.13 -4.12
N ILE A 10 -4.36 9.07 -3.45
CA ILE A 10 -3.12 8.54 -4.05
C ILE A 10 -3.29 7.08 -4.47
N LEU A 11 -3.86 6.24 -3.60
CA LEU A 11 -4.07 4.81 -3.88
C LEU A 11 -5.13 4.57 -4.95
N ASN A 12 -6.21 5.35 -4.94
CA ASN A 12 -7.30 5.28 -5.93
C ASN A 12 -6.88 5.82 -7.31
N SER A 13 -5.79 6.58 -7.40
CA SER A 13 -5.18 6.95 -8.69
C SER A 13 -4.55 5.76 -9.42
N PHE A 14 -4.38 4.61 -8.78
CA PHE A 14 -3.89 3.39 -9.42
C PHE A 14 -5.06 2.47 -9.76
N GLU A 15 -5.39 2.35 -11.05
CA GLU A 15 -6.51 1.51 -11.54
C GLU A 15 -6.34 0.01 -11.20
N GLU A 16 -5.12 -0.41 -10.88
CA GLU A 16 -4.81 -1.79 -10.52
C GLU A 16 -5.15 -2.12 -9.06
N LEU A 17 -5.44 -1.11 -8.24
CA LEU A 17 -5.81 -1.24 -6.85
C LEU A 17 -7.33 -1.14 -6.68
N ARG A 18 -7.91 -2.10 -5.94
CA ARG A 18 -9.30 -2.04 -5.51
C ARG A 18 -9.40 -1.69 -4.04
N GLU A 19 -10.04 -0.56 -3.77
CA GLU A 19 -10.41 -0.16 -2.42
C GLU A 19 -11.53 -1.05 -1.87
N LYS A 20 -11.43 -1.40 -0.58
CA LYS A 20 -12.47 -2.10 0.17
C LYS A 20 -12.47 -1.62 1.61
N GLU A 21 -13.64 -1.27 2.11
CA GLU A 21 -13.84 -0.92 3.51
C GLU A 21 -14.25 -2.15 4.32
N ASP A 22 -13.75 -2.24 5.55
CA ASP A 22 -14.18 -3.23 6.55
C ASP A 22 -15.15 -2.62 7.57
N LYS A 23 -15.88 -3.46 8.30
CA LYS A 23 -16.88 -3.05 9.30
C LYS A 23 -16.33 -2.14 10.41
N LEU A 24 -15.01 -2.11 10.61
CA LEU A 24 -14.33 -1.25 11.57
C LEU A 24 -13.91 0.12 10.99
N GLY A 25 -14.36 0.49 9.78
CA GLY A 25 -13.98 1.74 9.12
C GLY A 25 -12.52 1.77 8.67
N ARG A 26 -11.95 0.58 8.40
CA ARG A 26 -10.57 0.42 7.91
C ARG A 26 -10.59 0.20 6.41
N PHE A 27 -9.72 0.89 5.70
CA PHE A 27 -9.59 0.73 4.25
C PHE A 27 -8.46 -0.25 3.92
N PHE A 28 -8.79 -1.15 3.00
CA PHE A 28 -7.90 -2.15 2.43
C PHE A 28 -7.83 -1.94 0.94
N TYR A 29 -6.66 -2.23 0.36
CA TYR A 29 -6.42 -2.14 -1.07
C TYR A 29 -5.94 -3.48 -1.58
N TYR A 30 -6.60 -3.97 -2.62
CA TYR A 30 -6.30 -5.25 -3.23
C TYR A 30 -5.69 -5.04 -4.62
N TYR A 31 -4.60 -5.74 -4.90
CA TYR A 31 -3.98 -5.76 -6.22
C TYR A 31 -4.47 -7.00 -6.97
N ASP A 32 -5.36 -6.80 -7.94
CA ASP A 32 -6.03 -7.91 -8.63
C ASP A 32 -5.09 -8.74 -9.51
N LYS A 33 -4.07 -8.09 -10.06
CA LYS A 33 -3.02 -8.71 -10.88
C LYS A 33 -1.96 -9.44 -10.06
N SER A 34 -2.13 -9.57 -8.73
CA SER A 34 -1.16 -10.27 -7.90
C SER A 34 -1.08 -11.74 -8.33
N PRO A 35 0.12 -12.27 -8.64
CA PRO A 35 0.30 -13.69 -8.97
C PRO A 35 0.14 -14.61 -7.74
N SER A 36 0.01 -14.03 -6.54
CA SER A 36 -0.11 -14.76 -5.28
C SER A 36 -1.56 -14.86 -4.79
N ARG A 37 -1.88 -15.93 -4.03
CA ARG A 37 -3.19 -16.12 -3.38
C ARG A 37 -3.60 -14.96 -2.46
N LYS A 38 -2.62 -14.22 -1.92
CA LYS A 38 -2.84 -13.00 -1.15
C LYS A 38 -2.81 -11.79 -2.09
N LYS A 39 -3.99 -11.21 -2.35
CA LYS A 39 -4.15 -9.98 -3.15
C LYS A 39 -4.04 -8.69 -2.33
N ILE A 40 -3.88 -8.77 -1.00
CA ILE A 40 -3.83 -7.59 -0.14
C ILE A 40 -2.54 -6.83 -0.41
N PHE A 41 -2.68 -5.63 -0.97
CA PHE A 41 -1.59 -4.72 -1.28
C PHE A 41 -1.42 -3.66 -0.19
N ALA A 42 -2.51 -3.11 0.33
CA ALA A 42 -2.46 -2.18 1.44
C ALA A 42 -3.55 -2.52 2.46
N ARG A 43 -3.27 -2.32 3.75
CA ARG A 43 -4.19 -2.69 4.84
C ARG A 43 -4.20 -1.66 5.97
N GLU A 44 -5.31 -1.67 6.71
CA GLU A 44 -5.48 -0.92 7.96
C GLU A 44 -5.28 0.60 7.79
N PHE A 45 -5.72 1.14 6.66
CA PHE A 45 -5.78 2.60 6.49
C PHE A 45 -6.91 3.15 7.35
N VAL A 46 -6.53 4.00 8.31
CA VAL A 46 -7.42 4.57 9.33
C VAL A 46 -7.31 6.10 9.37
N ASN A 47 -8.32 6.77 9.96
CA ASN A 47 -8.37 8.24 10.06
C ASN A 47 -7.15 8.88 10.75
N SER A 48 -6.42 8.13 11.59
CA SER A 48 -5.16 8.60 12.19
C SER A 48 -4.01 8.74 11.17
N GLY A 49 -4.25 8.42 9.90
CA GLY A 49 -3.24 8.39 8.85
C GLY A 49 -2.35 7.15 8.93
N ASN A 50 -2.56 6.23 9.86
CA ASN A 50 -1.81 4.97 9.86
C ASN A 50 -2.27 4.07 8.71
N GLY A 51 -1.37 3.22 8.22
CA GLY A 51 -1.63 2.25 7.17
C GLY A 51 -0.38 1.43 6.85
N TYR A 52 -0.59 0.26 6.26
CA TYR A 52 0.50 -0.64 5.87
C TYR A 52 0.44 -0.93 4.38
N VAL A 53 1.56 -0.80 3.69
CA VAL A 53 1.68 -1.08 2.24
C VAL A 53 2.62 -2.25 2.03
N PHE A 54 2.19 -3.24 1.25
CA PHE A 54 2.98 -4.41 0.90
C PHE A 54 4.03 -4.05 -0.15
N ARG A 55 5.30 -4.34 0.16
CA ARG A 55 6.48 -3.86 -0.57
C ARG A 55 7.61 -4.91 -0.52
N LYS A 56 7.28 -6.21 -0.51
CA LYS A 56 8.19 -7.35 -0.24
C LYS A 56 9.47 -7.42 -1.10
N PHE A 57 9.63 -6.57 -2.12
CA PHE A 57 10.70 -6.66 -3.12
C PHE A 57 11.51 -5.39 -3.30
N LEU A 58 11.40 -4.41 -2.40
CA LEU A 58 12.19 -3.18 -2.53
C LEU A 58 13.27 -3.09 -1.46
N PRO A 59 14.55 -3.20 -1.86
CA PRO A 59 15.67 -3.25 -0.93
C PRO A 59 15.84 -1.95 -0.16
N GLU A 60 15.46 -0.82 -0.76
CA GLU A 60 15.59 0.53 -0.23
C GLU A 60 14.71 0.80 1.03
N TYR A 61 13.76 -0.08 1.37
CA TYR A 61 12.96 0.01 2.60
C TYR A 61 13.08 -1.24 3.48
N LYS A 62 14.09 -2.08 3.28
CA LYS A 62 14.26 -3.34 4.04
C LYS A 62 14.28 -3.13 5.55
N GLU A 63 14.83 -2.02 6.01
CA GLU A 63 14.97 -1.69 7.43
C GLU A 63 13.62 -1.39 8.11
N VAL A 64 12.60 -1.01 7.34
CA VAL A 64 11.25 -0.69 7.81
C VAL A 64 10.21 -1.73 7.41
N LEU A 65 10.65 -2.91 6.93
CA LEU A 65 9.79 -4.03 6.59
C LEU A 65 9.38 -4.81 7.85
N TYR A 66 8.08 -5.00 8.00
CA TYR A 66 7.53 -5.99 8.92
C TYR A 66 7.76 -7.41 8.40
N GLN A 67 7.64 -8.40 9.29
CA GLN A 67 7.80 -9.82 8.94
C GLN A 67 6.89 -10.29 7.80
N ASP A 68 5.75 -9.62 7.59
CA ASP A 68 4.85 -9.92 6.48
C ASP A 68 5.26 -9.30 5.14
N GLY A 69 6.29 -8.45 5.10
CA GLY A 69 6.73 -7.74 3.89
C GLY A 69 5.95 -6.45 3.62
N SER A 70 5.27 -5.92 4.64
CA SER A 70 4.62 -4.60 4.60
C SER A 70 5.46 -3.53 5.29
N VAL A 71 5.28 -2.27 4.90
CA VAL A 71 5.89 -1.09 5.54
C VAL A 71 4.79 -0.21 6.13
N CYS A 72 5.05 0.35 7.32
CA CYS A 72 4.16 1.34 7.92
C CYS A 72 4.33 2.68 7.20
N VAL A 73 3.24 3.21 6.64
CA VAL A 73 3.25 4.48 5.89
C VAL A 73 2.67 5.65 6.70
N LYS A 74 2.66 5.54 8.04
CA LYS A 74 2.09 6.57 8.94
C LYS A 74 2.68 7.96 8.66
N ASP A 75 4.00 8.06 8.65
CA ASP A 75 4.75 9.31 8.52
C ASP A 75 5.12 9.69 7.09
N PHE A 76 4.69 8.91 6.09
CA PHE A 76 5.02 9.15 4.69
C PHE A 76 4.36 10.42 4.16
N SER A 77 5.10 11.15 3.33
CA SER A 77 4.58 12.23 2.50
C SER A 77 3.82 11.70 1.27
N SER A 78 3.10 12.58 0.55
CA SER A 78 2.34 12.20 -0.66
C SER A 78 3.23 11.65 -1.76
N LYS A 79 4.39 12.28 -1.96
CA LYS A 79 5.39 11.81 -2.92
C LYS A 79 5.95 10.45 -2.53
N GLU A 80 6.30 10.25 -1.26
CA GLU A 80 6.83 8.97 -0.79
C GLU A 80 5.77 7.86 -0.89
N LEU A 81 4.52 8.13 -0.51
CA LEU A 81 3.42 7.17 -0.64
C LEU A 81 3.12 6.84 -2.10
N GLN A 82 3.21 7.80 -3.00
CA GLN A 82 3.02 7.54 -4.42
C GLN A 82 4.19 6.72 -4.99
N ASP A 83 5.42 7.04 -4.62
CA ASP A 83 6.61 6.36 -5.11
C ASP A 83 6.72 4.92 -4.56
N ILE A 84 6.44 4.70 -3.28
CA ILE A 84 6.37 3.37 -2.66
C ILE A 84 5.35 2.49 -3.41
N VAL A 85 4.15 3.00 -3.67
CA VAL A 85 3.08 2.26 -4.35
C VAL A 85 3.46 1.93 -5.79
N ARG A 86 3.91 2.94 -6.56
CA ARG A 86 4.33 2.76 -7.96
C ARG A 86 5.46 1.74 -8.08
N LYS A 87 6.49 1.85 -7.25
CA LYS A 87 7.61 0.90 -7.24
C LYS A 87 7.18 -0.50 -6.79
N SER A 88 6.26 -0.63 -5.83
CA SER A 88 5.66 -1.94 -5.47
C SER A 88 5.00 -2.58 -6.67
N ILE A 89 4.10 -1.84 -7.33
CA ILE A 89 3.34 -2.33 -8.49
C ILE A 89 4.29 -2.73 -9.62
N ASN A 90 5.27 -1.87 -9.94
CA ASN A 90 6.29 -2.18 -10.95
C ASN A 90 7.08 -3.45 -10.60
N SER A 91 7.47 -3.61 -9.33
CA SER A 91 8.18 -4.80 -8.90
C SER A 91 7.33 -6.08 -8.98
N LEU A 92 6.01 -5.96 -8.73
CA LEU A 92 5.06 -7.06 -8.90
C LEU A 92 4.82 -7.40 -10.38
N ASN A 93 4.76 -6.39 -11.25
CA ASN A 93 4.55 -6.56 -12.70
C ASN A 93 5.79 -7.06 -13.44
N ASN A 94 6.99 -6.65 -13.02
CA ASN A 94 8.26 -7.03 -13.67
C ASN A 94 8.72 -8.47 -13.34
N ARG A 95 7.91 -9.25 -12.60
CA ARG A 95 8.13 -10.69 -12.36
C ARG A 95 7.50 -11.57 -13.44
N ARG A 96 7.54 -11.12 -14.71
CA ARG A 96 7.18 -11.97 -15.85
C ARG A 96 8.36 -12.84 -16.28
#